data_AF-A0ABD1SRL1-F1
#
_entry.id   AF-A0ABD1SRL1-F1
#
_cell.length_a   1.000
_cell.length_b   1.000
_cell.length_c   1.000
_cell.angle_alpha   90.00
_cell.angle_beta   90.00
_cell.angle_gamma   90.00
#
_symmetry.space_group_name_H-M   'P 1'
#
loop_
_entity.id
_entity.type
_entity.pdbx_description
1 polymer ?
#
loop_
_entity_poly.entity_id
_entity_poly.type
_entity_poly.pdbx_seq_one_letter_code
_entity_poly.pdbx_strand_id
1 'polypeptide(L)'
;MGFLGKKRLPNMPEINIIKKENDRMQTELRHLSGEDITTLNYKELMILEEALENGISSLKAKQMEFVPMMREHNEMLEDENRGLQFKLRQMHLDPMDDHNMLENGDVYDQ
;
A
#
# COMPACT_ATOMS: atom_id res chain seq x y z
N MET A 1 -41.01 -15.87 -12.73
CA MET A 1 -40.95 -14.60 -11.95
C MET A 1 -40.03 -14.83 -10.77
N GLY A 2 -38.88 -14.14 -10.76
CA GLY A 2 -37.78 -14.39 -9.83
C GLY A 2 -38.11 -13.97 -8.41
N PHE A 3 -37.86 -14.85 -7.44
CA PHE A 3 -37.78 -14.45 -6.04
C PHE A 3 -36.41 -13.83 -5.81
N LEU A 4 -36.39 -12.49 -5.72
CA LEU A 4 -35.26 -11.73 -5.19
C LEU A 4 -34.84 -12.34 -3.85
N GLY A 5 -33.56 -12.68 -3.74
CA GLY A 5 -32.94 -13.13 -2.50
C GLY A 5 -33.13 -12.08 -1.41
N LYS A 6 -34.11 -12.29 -0.54
CA LYS A 6 -34.26 -11.53 0.70
C LYS A 6 -33.08 -11.90 1.59
N LYS A 7 -32.06 -11.03 1.69
CA LYS A 7 -31.09 -11.11 2.79
C LYS A 7 -31.90 -11.17 4.08
N ARG A 8 -31.79 -12.27 4.81
CA ARG A 8 -32.47 -12.45 6.10
C ARG A 8 -31.99 -11.30 6.99
N LEU A 9 -32.91 -10.41 7.39
CA LEU A 9 -32.60 -9.39 8.38
C LEU A 9 -32.24 -10.11 9.68
N PRO A 10 -31.18 -9.68 10.38
CA PRO A 10 -30.74 -10.34 11.60
C PRO A 10 -31.89 -10.34 12.61
N ASN A 11 -32.12 -11.50 13.22
CA ASN A 11 -33.19 -11.65 14.22
C ASN A 11 -32.76 -11.00 15.55
N MET A 12 -33.73 -10.72 16.43
CA MET A 12 -33.46 -10.07 17.72
C MET A 12 -32.35 -10.78 18.54
N PRO A 13 -32.30 -12.13 18.60
CA PRO A 13 -31.19 -12.83 19.24
C PRO A 13 -29.82 -12.55 18.62
N GLU A 14 -29.70 -12.61 17.28
CA GLU A 14 -28.45 -12.30 16.56
C GLU A 14 -28.01 -10.84 16.82
N ILE A 15 -28.96 -9.90 16.81
CA ILE A 15 -28.69 -8.49 17.14
C ILE A 15 -28.15 -8.35 18.57
N ASN A 16 -28.72 -9.08 19.54
CA ASN A 16 -28.28 -9.03 20.94
C ASN A 16 -26.88 -9.62 21.14
N ILE A 17 -26.54 -10.68 20.40
CA ILE A 17 -25.19 -11.26 20.43
C ILE A 17 -24.18 -10.24 19.90
N ILE A 18 -24.46 -9.65 18.73
CA ILE A 18 -23.58 -8.64 18.12
C ILE A 18 -23.40 -7.43 19.05
N LYS A 19 -24.49 -6.96 19.69
CA LYS A 19 -24.39 -5.87 20.67
C LYS A 19 -23.50 -6.22 21.84
N LYS A 20 -23.70 -7.39 22.45
CA LYS A 20 -22.89 -7.85 23.58
C LYS A 20 -21.41 -7.99 23.21
N GLU A 21 -21.14 -8.47 22.00
CA GLU A 21 -19.77 -8.57 21.49
C GLU A 21 -19.16 -7.19 21.27
N ASN A 22 -19.92 -6.24 20.72
CA ASN A 22 -19.49 -4.86 20.53
C ASN A 22 -19.20 -4.16 21.88
N ASP A 23 -20.08 -4.31 22.87
CA ASP A 23 -19.89 -3.76 24.21
C ASP A 23 -18.62 -4.32 24.88
N ARG A 24 -18.35 -5.61 24.65
CA ARG A 24 -17.10 -6.26 25.10
C ARG A 24 -15.89 -5.66 24.39
N MET A 25 -15.91 -5.54 23.06
CA MET A 25 -14.82 -4.94 22.28
C MET A 25 -14.55 -3.49 22.71
N GLN A 26 -15.59 -2.70 22.96
CA GLN A 26 -15.43 -1.31 23.44
C GLN A 26 -14.77 -1.25 24.81
N THR A 27 -15.08 -2.21 25.68
CA THR A 27 -14.41 -2.31 26.99
C THR A 27 -12.94 -2.68 26.81
N GLU A 28 -12.64 -3.65 25.95
CA GLU A 28 -11.26 -4.05 25.63
C GLU A 28 -10.45 -2.88 25.00
N LEU A 29 -11.07 -2.07 24.13
CA LEU A 29 -10.44 -0.89 23.53
C LEU A 29 -10.07 0.17 24.57
N ARG A 30 -10.92 0.40 25.58
CA ARG A 30 -10.61 1.31 26.70
C ARG A 30 -9.40 0.82 27.50
N HIS A 31 -9.31 -0.48 27.76
CA HIS A 31 -8.13 -1.03 28.43
C HIS A 31 -6.86 -0.84 27.59
N LEU A 32 -6.94 -1.07 26.27
CA LEU A 32 -5.83 -0.82 25.35
C LEU A 32 -5.42 0.66 25.27
N SER A 33 -6.36 1.59 25.47
CA SER A 33 -6.05 3.04 25.53
C SER A 33 -5.50 3.50 26.88
N GLY A 34 -5.39 2.60 27.87
CA GLY A 34 -4.92 2.95 29.22
C GLY A 34 -6.03 3.41 30.17
N GLU A 35 -7.29 3.27 29.79
CA GLU A 35 -8.46 3.57 30.62
C GLU A 35 -8.90 2.35 31.43
N ASP A 36 -9.60 2.58 32.56
CA ASP A 36 -10.17 1.55 33.44
C ASP A 36 -9.20 0.44 33.91
N ILE A 37 -7.89 0.71 33.88
CA ILE A 37 -6.84 -0.28 34.19
C ILE A 37 -6.98 -0.86 35.61
N THR A 38 -7.45 -0.06 36.57
CA THR A 38 -7.68 -0.49 37.95
C THR A 38 -8.79 -1.52 38.09
N THR A 39 -9.61 -1.73 37.04
CA THR A 39 -10.66 -2.75 37.01
C THR A 39 -10.13 -4.14 36.64
N LEU A 40 -8.90 -4.21 36.11
CA LEU A 40 -8.27 -5.45 35.68
C LEU A 40 -7.53 -6.13 36.82
N ASN A 41 -7.61 -7.46 36.86
CA ASN A 41 -6.79 -8.27 37.74
C ASN A 41 -5.39 -8.53 37.15
N TYR A 42 -4.48 -9.06 37.97
CA TYR A 42 -3.10 -9.32 37.56
C TYR A 42 -2.96 -10.15 36.27
N LYS A 43 -3.79 -11.18 36.08
CA LYS A 43 -3.72 -12.02 34.87
C LYS A 43 -4.18 -11.26 33.63
N GLU A 44 -5.21 -10.43 33.77
CA GLU A 44 -5.72 -9.60 32.67
C GLU A 44 -4.71 -8.51 32.29
N LEU A 45 -4.04 -7.91 33.27
CA LEU A 45 -2.96 -6.95 33.04
C LEU A 45 -1.78 -7.58 32.28
N MET A 46 -1.39 -8.81 32.64
CA MET A 46 -0.33 -9.53 31.96
C MET A 46 -0.67 -9.81 30.48
N ILE A 47 -1.92 -10.20 30.20
CA ILE A 47 -2.40 -10.40 28.82
C ILE A 47 -2.42 -9.08 28.05
N LEU A 48 -2.85 -7.99 28.70
CA LEU A 48 -2.87 -6.67 28.09
C LEU A 48 -1.46 -6.18 27.74
N GLU A 49 -0.50 -6.36 28.65
CA GLU A 49 0.91 -6.00 28.45
C GLU A 49 1.52 -6.78 27.26
N GLU A 50 1.33 -8.10 27.23
CA GLU A 50 1.80 -8.94 26.12
C GLU A 50 1.19 -8.50 24.77
N ALA A 51 -0.11 -8.20 24.75
CA ALA A 51 -0.78 -7.72 23.54
C ALA A 51 -0.21 -6.37 23.06
N LEU A 52 0.03 -5.43 23.98
CA LEU A 52 0.61 -4.12 23.67
C LEU A 52 2.06 -4.25 23.19
N GLU A 53 2.87 -5.07 23.85
CA GLU A 53 4.27 -5.30 23.46
C GLU A 53 4.36 -5.91 22.06
N ASN A 54 3.53 -6.92 21.77
CA ASN A 54 3.44 -7.54 20.45
C ASN A 54 2.97 -6.55 19.37
N GLY A 55 1.96 -5.73 19.68
CA GLY A 55 1.44 -4.70 18.78
C GLY A 55 2.49 -3.64 18.44
N ILE A 56 3.20 -3.13 19.45
CA ILE A 56 4.27 -2.13 19.28
C ILE A 56 5.44 -2.72 18.49
N SER A 57 5.86 -3.94 18.82
CA SER A 57 6.96 -4.62 18.13
C SER A 57 6.65 -4.83 16.65
N SER A 58 5.43 -5.28 16.34
CA SER A 58 4.97 -5.47 14.96
C SER A 58 4.88 -4.15 14.19
N LEU A 59 4.41 -3.07 14.83
CA LEU A 59 4.35 -1.75 14.22
C LEU A 59 5.76 -1.21 13.89
N LYS A 60 6.69 -1.33 14.84
CA LYS A 60 8.09 -0.92 14.64
C LYS A 60 8.75 -1.69 13.50
N ALA A 61 8.51 -2.99 13.41
CA ALA A 61 9.03 -3.81 12.31
C ALA A 61 8.54 -3.28 10.95
N LYS A 62 7.24 -3.04 10.80
CA LYS A 62 6.67 -2.44 9.57
C LYS A 62 7.21 -1.05 9.25
N GLN A 63 7.40 -0.21 10.27
CA GLN A 63 8.00 1.12 10.09
C GLN A 63 9.45 1.02 9.61
N MET A 64 10.22 0.07 10.13
CA MET A 64 11.60 -0.17 9.70
C MET A 64 11.70 -0.68 8.26
N GLU A 65 10.72 -1.44 7.78
CA GLU A 65 10.66 -1.91 6.38
C GLU A 65 10.36 -0.79 5.37
N PHE A 66 9.69 0.29 5.80
CA PHE A 66 9.28 1.36 4.88
C PHE A 66 10.47 2.13 4.28
N VAL A 67 11.48 2.44 5.09
CA VAL A 67 12.66 3.20 4.65
C VAL A 67 13.48 2.47 3.56
N PRO A 68 13.88 1.20 3.71
CA PRO A 68 14.60 0.48 2.66
C PRO A 68 13.73 0.29 1.41
N MET A 69 12.44 -0.01 1.56
CA MET A 69 11.52 -0.13 0.42
C MET A 69 11.46 1.16 -0.41
N MET A 70 11.34 2.31 0.25
CA MET A 70 11.33 3.61 -0.43
C MET A 70 12.68 3.93 -1.09
N ARG A 71 13.80 3.53 -0.48
CA ARG A 71 15.14 3.68 -1.06
C ARG A 71 15.28 2.84 -2.33
N GLU A 72 14.95 1.56 -2.28
CA GLU A 72 15.00 0.65 -3.43
C GLU A 72 14.14 1.16 -4.59
N HIS A 73 12.92 1.61 -4.28
CA HIS A 73 12.03 2.21 -5.27
C HIS A 73 12.63 3.46 -5.92
N ASN A 74 13.27 4.34 -5.14
CA ASN A 74 13.93 5.52 -5.68
C ASN A 74 15.13 5.16 -6.57
N GLU A 75 15.96 4.20 -6.16
CA GLU A 75 17.09 3.72 -6.95
C GLU A 75 16.63 3.15 -8.30
N MET A 76 15.56 2.35 -8.30
CA MET A 76 14.95 1.82 -9.53
C MET A 76 14.46 2.92 -10.46
N LEU A 77 13.77 3.95 -9.92
CA LEU A 77 13.29 5.08 -10.71
C LEU A 77 14.43 5.91 -11.31
N GLU A 78 15.50 6.10 -10.55
CA GLU A 78 16.69 6.80 -11.05
C GLU A 78 17.36 6.03 -12.19
N ASP A 79 17.48 4.70 -12.07
CA ASP A 79 18.03 3.85 -13.14
C ASP A 79 17.17 3.87 -14.40
N GLU A 80 15.85 3.79 -14.25
CA GLU A 80 14.93 3.90 -15.39
C GLU A 80 15.05 5.27 -16.07
N ASN A 81 15.09 6.35 -15.29
CA ASN A 81 15.25 7.70 -15.81
C ASN A 81 16.60 7.87 -16.54
N ARG A 82 17.70 7.33 -15.97
CA ARG A 82 19.01 7.30 -16.64
C ARG A 82 18.94 6.56 -17.98
N GLY A 83 18.27 5.41 -18.03
CA GLY A 83 18.07 4.62 -19.24
C GLY A 83 17.25 5.35 -20.30
N LEU A 84 16.16 6.01 -19.91
CA LEU A 84 15.33 6.82 -20.80
C LEU A 84 16.09 8.02 -21.36
N GLN A 85 16.85 8.75 -20.52
CA GLN A 85 17.68 9.86 -20.97
C GLN A 85 18.77 9.40 -21.94
N PHE A 86 19.35 8.22 -21.73
CA PHE A 86 20.33 7.65 -22.66
C PHE A 86 19.68 7.36 -24.02
N LYS A 87 18.52 6.70 -24.05
CA LYS A 87 17.76 6.47 -25.30
C LYS A 87 17.39 7.77 -26.00
N LEU A 88 16.95 8.77 -25.23
CA LEU A 88 16.61 10.10 -25.76
C LEU A 88 17.81 10.76 -26.42
N ARG A 89 18.99 10.71 -25.79
CA ARG A 89 20.23 11.23 -26.39
C ARG A 89 20.60 10.51 -27.68
N GLN A 90 20.47 9.18 -27.73
CA GLN A 90 20.73 8.42 -28.97
C GLN A 90 19.79 8.87 -30.11
N MET A 91 18.49 9.03 -29.85
CA MET A 91 17.54 9.49 -30.88
C MET A 91 17.81 10.92 -31.37
N HIS A 92 18.34 11.81 -30.53
CA HIS A 92 18.72 13.16 -30.95
C HIS A 92 20.09 13.22 -31.65
N LEU A 93 20.91 12.18 -31.50
CA LEU A 93 22.22 12.05 -32.16
C LEU A 93 22.13 11.22 -33.43
N ASP A 94 21.06 10.44 -33.64
CA ASP A 94 20.74 9.85 -34.94
C ASP A 94 20.42 10.99 -35.92
N PRO A 95 21.18 11.13 -37.02
CA PRO A 95 20.79 12.02 -38.10
C PRO A 95 19.41 11.56 -38.56
N MET A 96 18.42 12.46 -38.49
CA MET A 96 17.16 12.29 -39.19
C MET A 96 17.49 12.04 -40.66
N ASP A 97 17.42 10.78 -41.07
CA ASP A 97 17.34 10.23 -42.42
C ASP A 97 17.51 11.29 -43.54
N ASP A 98 18.77 11.67 -43.80
CA ASP A 98 19.17 12.52 -44.93
C ASP A 98 19.21 11.72 -46.24
N HIS A 99 18.30 10.74 -46.39
CA HIS A 99 18.24 9.88 -47.57
C HIS A 99 17.22 10.37 -48.62
N ASN A 100 16.60 11.55 -48.42
CA ASN A 100 15.56 12.07 -49.32
C ASN A 100 15.92 13.35 -50.10
N MET A 101 17.19 13.80 -50.10
CA MET A 101 17.58 15.09 -50.73
C MET A 101 18.58 14.99 -51.90
N LEU A 102 18.96 13.79 -52.38
CA LEU A 102 19.97 13.64 -53.46
C LEU A 102 19.53 12.74 -54.64
N GLU A 103 18.24 12.68 -54.97
CA GLU A 103 17.78 12.05 -56.23
C GLU A 103 17.01 13.02 -57.13
N ASN A 104 17.34 14.31 -57.10
CA ASN A 104 16.89 15.28 -58.10
C ASN A 104 17.97 16.37 -58.27
N GLY A 105 18.92 16.14 -59.18
CA GLY A 105 20.00 17.09 -59.45
C GLY A 105 20.94 16.64 -60.55
N ASP A 106 20.45 16.74 -61.79
CA ASP A 106 21.22 17.18 -62.97
C ASP A 106 22.50 16.41 -63.35
N VAL A 107 22.33 15.39 -64.20
CA VAL A 107 23.38 14.99 -65.15
C VAL A 107 23.20 15.83 -66.42
N TYR A 108 23.86 16.99 -66.48
CA TYR A 108 24.17 17.70 -67.72
C TYR A 108 25.63 17.48 -68.11
N ASP A 109 25.80 16.95 -69.32
CA ASP A 109 26.88 17.10 -70.30
C ASP A 109 28.36 16.92 -69.89
N GLN A 110 28.98 15.90 -70.50
CA GLN A 110 30.19 16.08 -71.31
C GLN A 110 30.29 15.06 -72.44
#